data_AF-A0AAD7CDU1-F1
#
_entry.id   AF-A0AAD7CDU1-F1
#
_cell.length_a   1.000
_cell.length_b   1.000
_cell.length_c   1.000
_cell.angle_alpha   90.00
_cell.angle_beta   90.00
_cell.angle_gamma   90.00
#
_symmetry.space_group_name_H-M   'P 1'
#
loop_
_entity.id
_entity.type
_entity.pdbx_description
1 polymer ?
#
loop_
_entity_poly.entity_id
_entity_poly.type
_entity_poly.pdbx_seq_one_letter_code
_entity_poly.pdbx_strand_id
1 'polypeptide(L)' 'HRQGITHGNLHPRNILNCNGQPVFVDLELAKLGHKCGTRIKLVPRSLVPSVQEYGCAEIHDLIYRMGCW' A
#
# COMPACT_ATOMS: atom_id res chain seq x y z
N HIS A 1 7.53 2.15 -3.09
CA HIS A 1 6.83 3.31 -3.71
C HIS A 1 7.75 4.48 -4.06
N ARG A 2 8.36 5.20 -3.10
CA ARG A 2 9.27 6.33 -3.42
C ARG A 2 10.47 5.95 -4.32
N GLN A 3 10.96 4.72 -4.17
CA GLN A 3 12.01 4.14 -5.03
C GLN A 3 11.49 3.56 -6.35
N GLY A 4 10.22 3.78 -6.69
CA GLY A 4 9.62 3.28 -7.93
C GLY A 4 9.26 1.78 -7.93
N ILE A 5 9.11 1.18 -6.75
CA ILE A 5 8.80 -0.25 -6.58
C ILE A 5 7.40 -0.44 -6.01
N THR A 6 6.64 -1.38 -6.58
CA THR A 6 5.41 -1.97 -6.03
C THR A 6 5.64 -3.41 -5.60
N HIS A 7 4.89 -3.89 -4.62
CA HIS A 7 4.98 -5.27 -4.15
C HIS A 7 4.18 -6.25 -5.03
N GLY A 8 3.00 -5.84 -5.49
CA GLY A 8 2.08 -6.64 -6.29
C GLY A 8 1.11 -7.52 -5.48
N ASN A 9 1.39 -7.80 -4.19
CA ASN A 9 0.52 -8.60 -3.33
C ASN A 9 0.75 -8.29 -1.84
N LEU A 10 -0.07 -7.39 -1.28
CA LEU A 10 -0.03 -7.00 0.13
C LEU A 10 -0.99 -7.83 1.02
N HIS A 11 -1.16 -9.11 0.70
CA HIS A 11 -1.90 -10.01 1.59
C HIS A 11 -1.21 -10.11 2.96
N PRO A 12 -1.95 -10.17 4.10
CA PRO A 12 -1.34 -10.23 5.44
C PRO A 12 -0.27 -11.32 5.60
N ARG A 13 -0.44 -12.46 4.92
CA ARG A 13 0.54 -13.57 4.90
C ARG A 13 1.93 -13.18 4.34
N ASN A 14 2.02 -12.10 3.56
CA ASN A 14 3.25 -11.58 2.96
C ASN A 14 3.85 -10.42 3.77
N ILE A 15 3.30 -10.15 4.97
CA ILE A 15 3.76 -9.10 5.86
C ILE A 15 4.12 -9.73 7.21
N LEU A 16 5.40 -9.84 7.50
CA LEU A 16 5.89 -10.41 8.75
C LEU A 16 6.05 -9.32 9.81
N ASN A 17 5.72 -9.64 11.07
CA ASN A 17 6.06 -8.81 12.21
C ASN A 17 7.41 -9.27 12.79
N CYS A 18 8.48 -8.54 12.49
CA CYS A 18 9.82 -8.78 13.01
C CYS A 18 10.07 -7.86 14.20
N ASN A 19 9.68 -8.28 15.41
CA ASN A 19 9.85 -7.52 16.66
C ASN A 19 9.25 -6.11 16.62
N GLY A 20 8.03 -5.97 16.10
CA GLY A 20 7.33 -4.70 15.94
C GLY A 20 7.65 -3.97 14.64
N GLN A 21 8.58 -4.46 13.82
CA GLN A 21 8.88 -3.92 12.51
C GLN A 21 8.20 -4.74 11.41
N PRO A 22 7.29 -4.17 10.61
CA PRO A 22 6.69 -4.88 9.48
C PRO A 22 7.73 -5.08 8.37
N VAL A 23 7.89 -6.31 7.93
CA VAL A 23 8.79 -6.69 6.82
C VAL A 23 7.96 -7.34 5.72
N PHE A 24 8.07 -6.79 4.51
CA PHE A 24 7.46 -7.36 3.31
C PHE A 24 8.31 -8.52 2.79
N VAL A 25 7.66 -9.64 2.50
CA VAL A 25 8.28 -10.85 1.95
C VAL A 25 7.53 -11.29 0.68
N ASP A 26 8.01 -12.32 0.00
CA ASP A 26 7.38 -12.80 -1.25
C ASP A 26 7.38 -11.72 -2.35
N LEU A 27 8.60 -11.32 -2.74
CA LEU A 27 8.86 -10.22 -3.67
C LEU A 27 8.80 -10.64 -5.15
N GLU A 28 8.29 -11.83 -5.46
CA GLU A 28 8.27 -12.36 -6.83
C GLU A 28 7.38 -11.53 -7.77
N LEU A 29 6.33 -10.91 -7.23
CA LEU A 29 5.40 -10.03 -7.97
C LEU A 29 5.83 -8.56 -7.95
N ALA A 30 6.98 -8.25 -7.34
CA ALA A 30 7.44 -6.89 -7.22
C ALA A 30 7.79 -6.32 -8.59
N LYS A 31 7.28 -5.12 -8.89
CA LYS A 31 7.50 -4.44 -10.17
C LYS A 31 8.25 -3.13 -9.99
N LEU A 32 9.24 -2.92 -10.85
CA LEU A 32 10.00 -1.68 -11.01
C LEU A 32 9.26 -0.68 -11.92
N GLY A 33 9.65 0.59 -11.86
CA GLY A 33 9.11 1.65 -12.70
C GLY A 33 7.77 2.22 -12.24
N HIS A 34 7.32 1.89 -11.03
CA HIS A 34 6.09 2.43 -10.46
C HIS A 34 6.20 3.93 -10.21
N LYS A 35 5.44 4.73 -10.94
CA LYS A 35 5.28 6.16 -10.64
C LYS A 35 4.14 6.33 -9.65
N CYS A 36 4.48 6.35 -8.37
CA CYS A 36 3.49 6.53 -7.31
C CYS A 36 2.83 7.90 -7.46
N GLY A 37 1.53 7.88 -7.78
CA GLY A 37 0.74 9.06 -8.02
C GLY A 37 -0.11 9.47 -6.83
N THR A 38 0.20 9.02 -5.60
CA THR A 38 -0.62 9.31 -4.42
C THR A 38 -0.83 10.82 -4.27
N ARG A 39 -2.09 11.26 -4.36
CA ARG A 39 -2.46 12.70 -4.37
C ARG A 39 -3.03 13.19 -3.05
N ILE A 40 -3.53 12.26 -2.23
CA ILE A 40 -4.30 12.55 -1.03
C ILE A 40 -3.53 12.08 0.20
N LYS A 41 -3.51 12.90 1.25
CA LYS A 41 -3.03 12.47 2.57
C LYS A 41 -4.08 11.60 3.24
N LEU A 42 -3.66 10.50 3.86
CA LEU A 42 -4.55 9.72 4.72
C LEU A 42 -5.00 10.60 5.90
N VAL A 43 -6.31 10.79 6.03
CA VAL A 43 -6.93 11.38 7.21
C VAL A 43 -7.75 10.28 7.88
N PRO A 44 -7.37 9.83 9.09
CA PRO A 44 -8.14 8.82 9.81
C PRO A 44 -9.57 9.30 10.06
N ARG A 45 -10.56 8.40 9.97
CA ARG A 45 -12.01 8.69 10.16
C ARG A 45 -12.64 9.57 9.07
N SER A 46 -12.06 9.58 7.87
CA SER A 46 -12.61 10.29 6.70
C SER A 46 -13.30 9.32 5.73
N LEU A 47 -14.12 9.85 4.81
CA LEU A 47 -14.68 9.04 3.74
C LEU A 47 -13.58 8.36 2.91
N VAL A 48 -13.82 7.10 2.55
CA VAL A 48 -12.93 6.31 1.69
C VAL A 48 -12.93 6.94 0.29
N PRO A 49 -11.81 7.51 -0.19
CA PRO A 49 -11.72 7.99 -1.57
C PRO A 49 -11.70 6.80 -2.53
N SER A 50 -12.09 7.02 -3.78
CA SER A 50 -11.89 6.06 -4.86
C SER A 50 -10.39 5.86 -5.16
N VAL A 51 -10.06 4.76 -5.85
CA VAL A 51 -8.69 4.51 -6.30
C VAL A 51 -8.19 5.61 -7.23
N GLN A 52 -9.05 6.16 -8.10
CA GLN A 52 -8.69 7.26 -8.99
C GLN A 52 -8.36 8.54 -8.22
N GLU A 53 -9.13 8.85 -7.19
CA GLU A 53 -8.88 10.00 -6.31
C GLU A 53 -7.59 9.82 -5.51
N TYR A 54 -7.38 8.63 -4.94
CA TYR A 54 -6.19 8.35 -4.15
C TYR A 54 -4.90 8.36 -4.98
N GLY A 55 -4.95 7.81 -6.19
CA GLY A 55 -3.85 7.85 -7.18
C GLY A 55 -2.84 6.70 -7.09
N CYS A 56 -3.02 5.76 -6.16
CA CYS A 56 -2.21 4.53 -6.08
C CYS A 56 -3.05 3.35 -5.58
N ALA A 57 -3.28 2.36 -6.45
CA ALA A 57 -4.13 1.21 -6.14
C ALA A 57 -3.57 0.33 -5.02
N GLU A 58 -2.26 0.05 -5.03
CA GLU A 58 -1.64 -0.83 -4.03
C GLU A 58 -1.71 -0.25 -2.61
N ILE A 59 -1.40 1.04 -2.46
CA ILE A 59 -1.48 1.71 -1.15
C ILE A 59 -2.94 1.88 -0.72
N HIS A 60 -3.84 2.21 -1.66
CA HIS A 60 -5.28 2.33 -1.37
C HIS A 60 -5.87 1.03 -0.84
N ASP A 61 -5.61 -0.10 -1.49
CA ASP A 61 -6.05 -1.43 -1.04
C ASP A 61 -5.49 -1.78 0.34
N LEU A 62 -4.21 -1.50 0.60
CA LEU A 62 -3.60 -1.71 1.92
C LEU A 62 -4.33 -0.93 3.01
N ILE A 63 -4.54 0.37 2.80
CA ILE A 63 -5.20 1.25 3.77
C ILE A 63 -6.65 0.83 4.01
N TYR A 64 -7.36 0.47 2.94
CA TYR A 64 -8.72 -0.03 3.02
C TYR A 64 -8.81 -1.28 3.89
N ARG A 65 -7.91 -2.25 3.68
CA ARG A 65 -7.83 -3.48 4.49
C ARG A 65 -7.47 -3.23 5.94
N MET A 66 -6.67 -2.21 6.23
CA MET A 66 -6.32 -1.83 7.60
C MET A 66 -7.44 -1.08 8.32
N GLY A 67 -8.53 -0.70 7.64
CA GLY A 67 -9.62 0.06 8.25
C GLY A 67 -9.17 1.43 8.77
N CYS A 68 -8.16 2.03 8.15
CA CYS A 68 -7.62 3.33 8.55
C CYS A 68 -8.44 4.53 8.06
N TRP A 69 -9.59 4.27 7.42
CA TRP A 69 -10.54 5.28 7.01
C TRP A 69 -11.49 5.66 8.12
#